data_AF-A0A0N4VVN7-F1
#
_entry.id   AF-A0A0N4VVN7-F1
#
_cell.length_a   1.000
_cell.length_b   1.000
_cell.length_c   1.000
_cell.angle_alpha   90.00
_cell.angle_beta   90.00
_cell.angle_gamma   90.00
#
_symmetry.space_group_name_H-M   'P 1'
#
loop_
_entity.id
_entity.type
_entity.pdbx_description
1 polymer ?
#
loop_
_entity_poly.entity_id
_entity_poly.type
_entity_poly.pdbx_seq_one_letter_code
_entity_poly.pdbx_strand_id
1 'polypeptide(L)'
;MTSVFESVGDYHAAARISQERAPPSHAINRGILAEGVGSFLSGLLGPAVGMTTHTENIGVIGVTKVASRWTMVVAGILLILLGVCTKIGAILSTVPDPLVGGILASSMAMVVGVAVSNLQTVDMSMPRNMGILGFSMLFGMIVPEYFRRYPVDT
;
A
#
# COMPACT_ATOMS: atom_id res chain seq x y z
N MET A 1 -0.95 10.12 -7.00
CA MET A 1 -0.98 11.09 -5.87
C MET A 1 -1.41 10.42 -4.58
N THR A 2 -2.47 9.62 -4.57
CA THR A 2 -2.90 8.83 -3.40
C THR A 2 -1.79 7.92 -2.84
N SER A 3 -1.02 7.27 -3.72
CA SER A 3 0.10 6.40 -3.35
C SER A 3 1.17 7.07 -2.47
N VAL A 4 1.42 8.37 -2.62
CA VAL A 4 2.43 9.07 -1.81
C VAL A 4 1.95 9.22 -0.36
N PHE A 5 0.67 9.52 -0.16
CA PHE A 5 0.09 9.62 1.19
C PHE A 5 0.05 8.26 1.88
N GLU A 6 -0.25 7.21 1.12
CA GLU A 6 -0.22 5.82 1.57
C GLU A 6 1.20 5.42 1.98
N SER A 7 2.20 5.60 1.09
CA SER A 7 3.60 5.26 1.37
C SER A 7 4.16 5.97 2.59
N VAL A 8 3.81 7.24 2.82
CA VAL A 8 4.24 7.97 4.03
C VAL A 8 3.64 7.34 5.30
N GLY A 9 2.35 7.01 5.27
CA GLY A 9 1.70 6.29 6.36
C GLY A 9 2.34 4.92 6.64
N ASP A 10 2.71 4.23 5.57
CA ASP A 10 3.37 2.93 5.60
C ASP A 10 4.80 3.02 6.15
N TYR A 11 5.59 4.03 5.80
CA TYR A 11 6.92 4.23 6.39
C TYR A 11 6.84 4.45 7.91
N HIS A 12 5.85 5.21 8.36
CA HIS A 12 5.63 5.40 9.80
C HIS A 12 5.14 4.12 10.48
N ALA A 13 4.24 3.36 9.84
CA ALA A 13 3.77 2.08 10.36
C ALA A 13 4.91 1.04 10.44
N ALA A 14 5.74 0.95 9.40
CA ALA A 14 6.91 0.07 9.34
C ALA A 14 7.93 0.41 10.43
N ALA A 15 8.22 1.70 10.66
CA ALA A 15 9.12 2.13 11.72
C ALA A 15 8.59 1.75 13.12
N ARG A 16 7.29 1.96 13.37
CA ARG A 16 6.65 1.55 14.64
C ARG A 16 6.74 0.05 14.87
N ILE A 17 6.44 -0.74 13.84
CA ILE A 17 6.46 -2.21 13.93
C ILE A 17 7.88 -2.76 14.08
N SER A 18 8.86 -2.11 13.46
CA SER A 18 10.28 -2.46 13.56
C SER A 18 10.94 -1.95 14.85
N GLN A 19 10.19 -1.24 15.72
CA GLN A 19 10.69 -0.62 16.95
C GLN A 19 11.86 0.34 16.71
N GLU A 20 11.87 0.98 15.55
CA GLU A 20 12.92 1.91 15.12
C GLU A 20 12.43 3.36 15.20
N ARG A 21 13.35 4.31 15.22
CA ARG A 21 13.00 5.75 15.23
C ARG A 21 12.15 6.11 14.00
N ALA A 22 11.24 7.07 14.19
CA ALA A 22 10.47 7.63 13.09
C ALA A 22 11.39 8.08 11.93
N PRO A 23 11.04 7.78 10.68
CA PRO A 23 11.92 8.03 9.53
C PRO A 23 12.17 9.54 9.39
N PRO A 24 13.44 9.98 9.26
CA PRO A 24 13.73 11.38 9.02
C PRO A 24 13.21 11.82 7.65
N SER A 25 12.89 13.10 7.49
CA SER A 25 12.31 13.63 6.24
C SER A 25 13.15 13.33 4.99
N HIS A 26 14.49 13.27 5.14
CA HIS A 26 15.38 12.89 4.04
C HIS A 26 15.19 11.43 3.61
N ALA A 27 14.83 10.52 4.52
CA ALA A 27 14.63 9.11 4.23
C ALA A 27 13.30 8.90 3.51
N ILE A 28 12.25 9.62 3.94
CA ILE A 28 10.95 9.66 3.25
C ILE A 28 11.13 10.17 1.82
N ASN A 29 11.86 11.28 1.62
CA ASN A 29 12.09 11.83 0.29
C ASN A 29 12.86 10.85 -0.63
N ARG A 30 13.84 10.12 -0.08
CA ARG A 30 14.57 9.08 -0.82
C ARG A 30 13.68 7.88 -1.14
N GLY A 31 12.78 7.48 -0.25
CA GLY A 31 11.81 6.41 -0.47
C GLY A 31 10.84 6.75 -1.61
N ILE A 32 10.22 7.94 -1.55
CA ILE A 32 9.32 8.44 -2.59
C ILE A 32 10.04 8.55 -3.94
N LEU A 33 11.29 9.04 -3.95
CA LEU A 33 12.08 9.10 -5.17
C LEU A 33 12.37 7.71 -5.74
N ALA A 34 12.66 6.71 -4.89
CA ALA A 34 12.83 5.33 -5.33
C ALA A 34 11.55 4.73 -5.92
N GLU A 35 10.39 5.00 -5.33
CA GLU A 35 9.07 4.62 -5.86
C GLU A 35 8.79 5.28 -7.22
N GLY A 36 9.11 6.56 -7.36
CA GLY A 36 8.99 7.30 -8.61
C GLY A 36 9.91 6.75 -9.71
N VAL A 37 11.17 6.47 -9.39
CA VAL A 37 12.12 5.83 -10.31
C VAL A 37 11.66 4.42 -10.68
N GLY A 38 11.17 3.63 -9.72
CA GLY A 38 10.60 2.30 -9.96
C GLY A 38 9.39 2.36 -10.89
N SER A 39 8.49 3.32 -10.67
CA SER A 39 7.33 3.56 -11.53
C SER A 39 7.73 3.97 -12.95
N PHE A 40 8.75 4.82 -13.08
CA PHE A 40 9.29 5.22 -14.37
C PHE A 40 9.91 4.02 -15.12
N LEU A 41 10.70 3.19 -14.44
CA LEU A 41 11.26 1.97 -15.02
C LEU A 41 10.17 0.96 -15.39
N SER A 42 9.13 0.81 -14.57
CA SER A 42 7.95 -0.01 -14.88
C SER A 42 7.23 0.48 -16.13
N GLY A 43 7.13 1.80 -16.32
CA GLY A 43 6.63 2.42 -17.54
C GLY A 43 7.47 2.08 -18.77
N LEU A 44 8.81 2.13 -18.65
CA LEU A 44 9.73 1.84 -19.75
C LEU A 44 9.78 0.35 -20.11
N LEU A 45 9.72 -0.54 -19.11
CA LEU A 45 9.88 -1.98 -19.29
C LEU A 45 8.58 -2.69 -19.72
N GLY A 46 7.45 -1.97 -19.80
CA GLY A 46 6.20 -2.47 -20.38
C GLY A 46 5.01 -2.67 -19.42
N PRO A 47 5.16 -3.00 -18.12
CA PRO A 47 4.02 -3.14 -17.22
C PRO A 47 3.20 -1.87 -17.05
N ALA A 48 3.86 -0.69 -17.11
CA ALA A 48 3.22 0.62 -16.92
C ALA A 48 2.37 0.74 -15.64
N VAL A 49 2.72 -0.02 -14.60
CA VAL A 49 2.08 0.02 -13.29
C VAL A 49 2.91 0.88 -12.34
N GLY A 50 2.24 1.74 -11.55
CA GLY A 50 2.89 2.52 -10.50
C GLY A 50 3.43 1.61 -9.39
N MET A 51 4.69 1.81 -9.03
CA MET A 51 5.34 1.12 -7.92
C MET A 51 5.10 1.91 -6.64
N THR A 52 4.64 1.22 -5.59
CA THR A 52 4.36 1.81 -4.27
C THR A 52 4.85 0.87 -3.17
N THR A 53 4.94 1.38 -1.95
CA THR A 53 5.18 0.54 -0.78
C THR A 53 3.95 -0.33 -0.51
N HIS A 54 4.18 -1.62 -0.25
CA HIS A 54 3.12 -2.59 0.03
C HIS A 54 2.89 -2.74 1.53
N THR A 55 1.70 -2.36 1.98
CA THR A 55 1.28 -2.48 3.37
C THR A 55 1.32 -3.93 3.87
N GLU A 56 1.15 -4.93 2.99
CA GLU A 56 1.20 -6.35 3.36
C GLU A 56 2.56 -6.75 3.96
N ASN A 57 3.64 -6.19 3.42
CA ASN A 57 4.99 -6.46 3.92
C ASN A 57 5.16 -5.97 5.35
N ILE A 58 4.48 -4.89 5.74
CA ILE A 58 4.51 -4.33 7.09
C ILE A 58 3.88 -5.31 8.09
N GLY A 59 2.76 -5.94 7.74
CA GLY A 59 2.15 -6.97 8.58
C GLY A 59 3.01 -8.23 8.69
N VAL A 60 3.66 -8.64 7.61
CA VAL A 60 4.61 -9.77 7.64
C VAL A 60 5.78 -9.47 8.59
N ILE A 61 6.35 -8.27 8.58
CA ILE A 61 7.37 -7.86 9.57
C ILE A 61 6.79 -7.92 10.99
N GLY A 62 5.55 -7.48 11.18
CA GLY A 62 4.86 -7.52 12.48
C GLY A 62 4.74 -8.92 13.09
N VAL A 63 4.49 -9.93 12.25
CA VAL A 63 4.38 -11.34 12.63
C VAL A 63 5.74 -12.02 12.76
N THR A 64 6.61 -11.87 11.75
CA THR A 64 7.91 -12.54 11.69
C THR A 64 8.95 -11.91 12.61
N LYS A 65 8.76 -10.65 13.04
CA LYS A 65 9.73 -9.84 13.79
C LYS A 65 11.08 -9.68 13.07
N VAL A 66 11.12 -9.87 11.75
CA VAL A 66 12.34 -9.70 10.94
C VAL A 66 12.20 -8.44 10.09
N ALA A 67 12.83 -7.35 10.53
CA ALA A 67 12.87 -6.07 9.80
C ALA A 67 14.20 -5.84 9.03
N SER A 68 14.93 -6.91 8.71
CA SER A 68 16.25 -6.81 8.07
C SER A 68 16.15 -6.34 6.61
N ARG A 69 16.97 -5.35 6.24
CA ARG A 69 17.10 -4.85 4.85
C ARG A 69 17.50 -5.96 3.87
N TRP A 70 18.29 -6.92 4.31
CA TRP A 70 18.77 -8.01 3.45
C TRP A 70 17.64 -8.95 3.03
N THR A 71 16.65 -9.16 3.90
CA THR A 71 15.47 -9.96 3.57
C THR A 71 14.71 -9.34 2.39
N MET A 72 14.56 -8.01 2.37
CA MET A 72 13.87 -7.30 1.29
C MET A 72 14.67 -7.32 -0.02
N VAL A 73 16.00 -7.19 0.04
CA VAL A 73 16.86 -7.28 -1.15
C VAL A 73 16.83 -8.69 -1.76
N VAL A 74 16.95 -9.73 -0.93
CA VAL A 74 16.89 -11.13 -1.39
C VAL A 74 15.51 -11.44 -1.98
N ALA A 75 14.43 -10.98 -1.34
CA ALA A 75 13.08 -11.13 -1.89
C ALA A 75 12.94 -10.45 -3.26
N GLY A 76 13.45 -9.23 -3.43
CA GLY A 76 13.43 -8.52 -4.71
C GLY A 76 14.21 -9.25 -5.81
N ILE A 77 15.41 -9.75 -5.51
CA ILE A 77 16.20 -10.54 -6.46
C ILE A 77 15.45 -11.83 -6.85
N LEU A 78 14.84 -12.50 -5.88
CA LEU A 78 14.06 -13.71 -6.12
C LEU A 78 12.84 -13.43 -7.00
N LEU A 79 12.12 -12.33 -6.77
CA LEU A 79 11.00 -11.91 -7.62
C LEU A 79 11.43 -11.61 -9.06
N ILE A 80 12.60 -10.98 -9.26
CA ILE A 80 13.16 -10.77 -10.60
C ILE A 80 13.45 -12.11 -11.28
N LEU A 81 14.09 -13.05 -10.57
CA LEU A 81 14.39 -14.38 -11.12
C LEU A 81 13.11 -15.16 -11.48
N LEU A 82 12.09 -15.11 -10.62
CA LEU A 82 10.79 -15.73 -10.89
C LEU A 82 10.06 -15.05 -12.06
N GLY A 83 10.19 -13.73 -12.19
CA GLY A 83 9.60 -12.96 -13.30
C GLY A 83 10.20 -13.31 -14.66
N VAL A 84 11.51 -13.61 -14.71
CA VAL A 84 12.17 -14.10 -15.94
C VAL A 84 11.69 -15.52 -16.30
N CYS A 85 11.24 -16.31 -15.33
CA CYS A 85 10.72 -17.66 -15.54
C CYS A 85 9.24 -17.64 -16.01
N THR A 86 9.03 -17.45 -17.31
CA THR A 86 7.69 -17.37 -17.94
C THR A 86 6.77 -18.57 -17.67
N LYS A 87 7.32 -19.76 -17.40
CA LYS A 87 6.54 -20.94 -17.00
C LYS A 87 5.75 -20.73 -15.70
N ILE A 88 6.29 -19.96 -14.76
CA ILE A 88 5.60 -19.64 -13.50
C ILE A 88 4.45 -18.67 -13.79
N GLY A 89 4.67 -17.68 -14.66
CA GLY A 89 3.61 -16.79 -15.13
C GLY A 89 2.45 -17.54 -15.80
N ALA A 90 2.75 -18.58 -16.58
CA ALA A 90 1.72 -19.43 -17.19
C ALA A 90 0.88 -20.17 -16.15
N ILE A 91 1.50 -20.71 -15.09
CA ILE A 91 0.77 -21.35 -13.99
C ILE A 91 -0.10 -20.31 -13.25
N LEU A 92 0.42 -19.12 -12.98
CA LEU A 92 -0.35 -18.05 -12.33
C LEU A 92 -1.56 -17.62 -13.18
N SER A 93 -1.47 -17.67 -14.50
CA SER A 93 -2.62 -17.37 -15.39
C SER A 93 -3.74 -18.41 -15.34
N THR A 94 -3.50 -19.60 -14.77
CA THR A 94 -4.54 -20.63 -14.58
C THR A 94 -5.36 -20.42 -13.30
N VAL A 95 -4.98 -19.45 -12.46
CA VAL A 95 -5.69 -19.15 -11.22
C VAL A 95 -7.06 -18.54 -11.54
N PRO A 96 -8.16 -19.08 -10.98
CA PRO A 96 -9.50 -18.55 -11.19
C PRO A 96 -9.67 -17.10 -10.72
N ASP A 97 -10.42 -16.30 -11.50
CA ASP A 97 -10.73 -14.89 -11.18
C ASP A 97 -11.31 -14.68 -9.77
N PRO A 98 -12.18 -15.56 -9.21
CA PRO A 98 -12.68 -15.39 -7.85
C PRO A 98 -11.59 -15.39 -6.78
N LEU A 99 -10.51 -16.16 -6.98
CA LEU A 99 -9.37 -16.19 -6.05
C LEU A 99 -8.55 -14.90 -6.15
N VAL A 100 -8.34 -14.40 -7.37
CA VAL A 100 -7.66 -13.11 -7.58
C VAL A 100 -8.42 -11.98 -6.91
N GLY A 101 -9.75 -11.95 -7.05
CA GLY A 101 -10.62 -11.00 -6.36
C GLY A 101 -10.52 -11.10 -4.83
N GLY A 102 -10.45 -12.33 -4.29
CA GLY A 102 -10.27 -12.56 -2.85
C GLY A 102 -8.93 -12.05 -2.31
N ILE A 103 -7.84 -12.26 -3.06
CA ILE A 103 -6.51 -11.75 -2.69
C ILE A 103 -6.52 -10.22 -2.70
N LEU A 104 -7.05 -9.59 -3.76
CA LEU A 104 -7.16 -8.13 -3.85
C LEU A 104 -8.02 -7.55 -2.72
N ALA A 105 -9.14 -8.20 -2.38
CA ALA A 105 -9.97 -7.78 -1.26
C ALA A 105 -9.22 -7.85 0.08
N SER A 106 -8.42 -8.90 0.29
CA SER A 106 -7.60 -9.04 1.49
C SER A 106 -6.53 -7.95 1.61
N SER A 107 -5.88 -7.60 0.49
CA SER A 107 -4.92 -6.49 0.40
C SER A 107 -5.56 -5.16 0.77
N MET A 108 -6.72 -4.84 0.18
CA MET A 108 -7.45 -3.61 0.48
C MET A 108 -7.90 -3.55 1.96
N ALA A 109 -8.35 -4.68 2.53
CA ALA A 109 -8.71 -4.76 3.94
C ALA A 109 -7.51 -4.47 4.85
N MET A 110 -6.32 -4.91 4.47
CA MET A 110 -5.09 -4.65 5.21
C MET A 110 -4.67 -3.17 5.17
N VAL A 111 -4.82 -2.50 4.02
CA VAL A 111 -4.60 -1.05 3.89
C VAL A 111 -5.53 -0.29 4.85
N VAL A 112 -6.82 -0.68 4.91
CA VAL A 112 -7.77 -0.10 5.89
C VAL A 112 -7.30 -0.36 7.33
N GLY A 113 -6.81 -1.55 7.63
CA GLY A 113 -6.26 -1.89 8.95
C GLY A 113 -5.10 -0.97 9.36
N VAL A 114 -4.17 -0.68 8.45
CA VAL A 114 -3.06 0.24 8.71
C VAL A 114 -3.53 1.70 8.81
N ALA A 115 -4.52 2.10 8.02
CA ALA A 115 -5.16 3.41 8.18
C ALA A 115 -5.77 3.57 9.59
N VAL A 116 -6.48 2.56 10.10
CA VAL A 116 -7.03 2.56 11.47
C VAL A 116 -5.92 2.55 12.52
N SER A 117 -4.85 1.78 12.33
CA SER A 117 -3.68 1.80 13.23
C SER A 117 -3.04 3.20 13.28
N ASN A 118 -3.00 3.93 12.16
CA ASN A 118 -2.52 5.30 12.15
C ASN A 118 -3.42 6.25 12.96
N LEU A 119 -4.73 6.04 13.00
CA LEU A 119 -5.66 6.85 13.81
C LEU A 119 -5.37 6.73 15.32
N GLN A 120 -4.79 5.62 15.78
CA GLN A 120 -4.41 5.43 17.19
C GLN A 120 -3.33 6.43 17.65
N THR A 121 -2.63 7.09 16.73
CA THR A 121 -1.66 8.16 17.07
C THR A 121 -2.30 9.52 17.34
N VAL A 122 -3.60 9.66 17.06
CA VAL A 122 -4.35 10.90 17.23
C VAL A 122 -5.25 10.76 18.45
N ASP A 123 -5.39 11.85 19.22
CA ASP A 123 -6.35 11.87 20.33
C ASP A 123 -7.79 11.85 19.80
N MET A 124 -8.44 10.69 19.93
CA MET A 124 -9.84 10.49 19.55
C MET A 124 -10.82 10.95 20.64
N SER A 125 -10.35 11.39 21.81
CA SER A 125 -11.19 11.94 22.88
C SER A 125 -11.75 13.32 22.52
N MET A 126 -11.11 14.03 21.59
CA MET A 126 -11.57 15.33 21.12
C MET A 126 -12.67 15.17 20.05
N PRO A 127 -13.92 15.63 20.29
CA PRO A 127 -15.02 15.56 19.31
C PRO A 127 -14.70 16.18 17.95
N ARG A 128 -13.80 17.18 17.90
CA ARG A 128 -13.34 17.77 16.63
C ARG A 128 -12.66 16.75 15.72
N ASN A 129 -11.75 15.94 16.27
CA ASN A 129 -11.01 14.95 15.48
C ASN A 129 -11.94 13.83 15.02
N MET A 130 -12.87 13.41 15.88
CA MET A 130 -13.87 12.41 15.55
C MET A 130 -14.87 12.89 14.47
N GLY A 131 -15.26 14.17 14.52
CA GLY A 131 -16.08 14.80 13.49
C GLY A 131 -15.41 14.86 12.13
N ILE A 132 -14.12 15.22 12.06
CA ILE A 132 -13.34 15.25 10.81
C ILE A 132 -13.23 13.84 10.21
N LEU A 133 -12.94 12.84 11.04
CA LEU A 133 -12.86 11.45 10.61
C LEU A 133 -14.19 10.94 10.05
N GLY A 134 -15.29 11.13 10.79
CA GLY A 134 -16.62 10.69 10.36
C GLY A 134 -17.06 11.39 9.07
N PHE A 135 -16.84 12.69 8.96
CA PHE A 135 -17.18 13.46 7.76
C PHE A 135 -16.38 12.98 6.54
N SER A 136 -15.07 12.81 6.68
CA SER A 136 -14.21 12.36 5.57
C SER A 136 -14.56 10.95 5.07
N MET A 137 -14.86 10.00 5.98
CA MET A 137 -15.32 8.66 5.60
C MET A 137 -16.66 8.67 4.86
N LEU A 138 -17.66 9.39 5.39
CA LEU A 138 -18.98 9.47 4.76
C LEU A 138 -18.91 10.13 3.39
N PHE A 139 -18.18 11.24 3.28
CA PHE A 139 -18.03 11.95 2.01
C PHE A 139 -17.31 11.10 0.96
N GLY A 140 -16.26 10.37 1.38
CA GLY A 140 -15.53 9.44 0.51
C GLY A 140 -16.38 8.29 -0.04
N MET A 141 -17.41 7.85 0.68
CA MET A 141 -18.34 6.80 0.21
C MET A 141 -19.53 7.36 -0.58
N ILE A 142 -20.09 8.49 -0.14
CA ILE A 142 -21.32 9.06 -0.71
C ILE A 142 -21.07 9.64 -2.10
N VAL A 143 -19.96 10.34 -2.30
CA VAL A 143 -19.68 11.02 -3.58
C VAL A 143 -19.60 10.02 -4.75
N PRO A 144 -18.81 8.93 -4.67
CA PRO A 144 -18.79 7.92 -5.74
C PRO A 144 -20.15 7.26 -5.99
N GLU A 145 -20.89 6.90 -4.94
CA GLU A 145 -22.20 6.26 -5.08
C GLU A 145 -23.25 7.21 -5.67
N TYR A 146 -23.16 8.52 -5.38
CA TYR A 146 -24.02 9.53 -5.99
C TYR A 146 -23.81 9.60 -7.50
N PHE A 147 -22.55 9.72 -7.96
CA PHE A 147 -22.24 9.74 -9.39
C PHE A 147 -22.52 8.40 -10.09
N ARG A 148 -22.47 7.28 -9.37
CA ARG A 148 -22.89 5.98 -9.91
C ARG A 148 -24.39 5.89 -10.15
N ARG A 149 -25.20 6.55 -9.32
CA ARG A 149 -26.67 6.58 -9.46
C ARG A 149 -27.17 7.67 -10.41
N TYR A 150 -26.45 8.79 -10.49
CA TYR A 150 -26.75 9.91 -11.37
C TYR A 150 -25.54 10.17 -12.28
N PRO A 151 -25.30 9.31 -13.29
CA PRO A 151 -24.21 9.50 -14.23
C PRO A 151 -24.40 10.83 -14.97
N VAL A 152 -23.32 11.61 -15.06
CA VAL A 152 -23.32 12.87 -15.80
C VAL A 152 -23.06 12.54 -17.26
N ASP A 153 -24.08 12.65 -18.10
CA ASP A 153 -23.91 12.55 -19.56
C ASP A 153 -23.01 13.70 -20.02
N THR A 154 -21.73 13.41 -20.28
CA THR A 154 -20.77 14.33 -20.91
C THR A 154 -20.07 13.62 -22.05
#